data_AF-A0A843KLW4-F1
#
_entry.id   AF-A0A843KLW4-F1
#
_cell.length_a   1.000
_cell.length_b   1.000
_cell.length_c   1.000
_cell.angle_alpha   90.00
_cell.angle_beta   90.00
_cell.angle_gamma   90.00
#
_symmetry.space_group_name_H-M   'P 1'
#
loop_
_entity.id
_entity.type
_entity.pdbx_description
1 polymer ?
#
loop_
_entity_poly.entity_id
_entity_poly.type
_entity_poly.pdbx_seq_one_letter_code
_entity_poly.pdbx_strand_id
1 'polypeptide(L)'
;MTEEGDQEEQAILTWARNYAKKHHWVLNPDEKKLGIVIRGLARNKQKYGEQYCPCRLRSGDKEKDAAIICPCIYHKEEVENDGSCHCRLYFRQDASNE
;
A
#
# COMPACT_ATOMS: atom_id res chain seq x y z
N MET A 1 11.25 -5.91 -19.54
CA MET A 1 10.56 -5.07 -18.54
C MET A 1 10.16 -3.82 -19.29
N THR A 2 8.87 -3.55 -19.40
CA THR A 2 8.33 -2.42 -20.18
C THR A 2 8.48 -1.13 -19.39
N GLU A 3 9.02 -0.09 -20.02
CA GLU A 3 9.30 1.21 -19.39
C GLU A 3 8.08 1.81 -18.67
N GLU A 4 6.86 1.54 -19.14
CA GLU A 4 5.59 2.02 -18.55
C GLU A 4 5.25 1.39 -17.18
N GLY A 5 5.67 0.13 -16.95
CA GLY A 5 5.44 -0.54 -15.66
C GLY A 5 6.26 0.10 -14.55
N ASP A 6 7.48 0.51 -14.88
CA ASP A 6 8.41 1.10 -13.93
C ASP A 6 7.99 2.52 -13.53
N GLN A 7 7.38 3.29 -14.44
CA GLN A 7 6.86 4.64 -14.13
C GLN A 7 5.73 4.59 -13.09
N GLU A 8 4.77 3.68 -13.25
CA GLU A 8 3.64 3.55 -12.32
C GLU A 8 4.08 3.05 -10.94
N GLU A 9 5.03 2.11 -10.89
CA GLU A 9 5.64 1.65 -9.64
C GLU A 9 6.31 2.82 -8.89
N GLN A 10 7.07 3.68 -9.59
CA GLN A 10 7.70 4.86 -8.97
C GLN A 10 6.68 5.90 -8.48
N ALA A 11 5.61 6.12 -9.24
CA ALA A 11 4.52 7.02 -8.86
C ALA A 11 3.83 6.54 -7.56
N ILE A 12 3.51 5.25 -7.49
CA ILE A 12 2.88 4.64 -6.31
C ILE A 12 3.83 4.65 -5.12
N LEU A 13 5.13 4.36 -5.32
CA LEU A 13 6.14 4.43 -4.27
C LEU A 13 6.24 5.83 -3.68
N THR A 14 6.26 6.85 -4.53
CA THR A 14 6.34 8.25 -4.13
C THR A 14 5.09 8.67 -3.36
N TRP A 15 3.92 8.29 -3.87
CA TRP A 15 2.64 8.50 -3.21
C TRP A 15 2.59 7.83 -1.83
N ALA A 16 2.98 6.55 -1.73
CA ALA A 16 2.98 5.78 -0.49
C ALA A 16 3.94 6.39 0.54
N ARG A 17 5.13 6.83 0.12
CA ARG A 17 6.09 7.51 1.01
C ARG A 17 5.52 8.81 1.57
N ASN A 18 4.88 9.63 0.72
CA ASN A 18 4.26 10.87 1.15
C ASN A 18 3.07 10.62 2.09
N TYR A 19 2.28 9.58 1.81
CA TYR A 19 1.17 9.17 2.67
C TYR A 19 1.68 8.72 4.05
N ALA A 20 2.68 7.85 4.09
CA ALA A 20 3.30 7.39 5.33
C ALA A 20 3.84 8.58 6.15
N LYS A 21 4.56 9.51 5.52
CA LYS A 21 5.11 10.70 6.18
C LYS A 21 4.03 11.58 6.82
N LYS A 22 2.86 11.75 6.17
CA LYS A 22 1.73 12.51 6.73
C LYS A 22 1.11 11.85 7.96
N HIS A 23 1.21 10.53 8.04
CA HIS A 23 0.65 9.72 9.13
C HIS A 23 1.69 9.32 10.18
N HIS A 24 2.93 9.85 10.11
CA HIS A 24 4.04 9.42 10.98
C HIS A 24 4.26 7.91 10.94
N TRP A 25 4.26 7.35 9.73
CA TRP A 25 4.53 5.96 9.46
C TRP A 25 5.77 5.82 8.59
N VAL A 26 6.35 4.63 8.61
CA VAL A 26 7.46 4.25 7.73
C VAL A 26 7.01 3.18 6.75
N LEU A 27 7.63 3.17 5.57
CA LEU A 27 7.45 2.08 4.62
C LEU A 27 8.22 0.83 5.08
N ASN A 28 7.90 -0.32 4.49
CA ASN A 28 8.64 -1.54 4.73
C ASN A 28 10.16 -1.34 4.50
N PRO A 29 11.02 -1.63 5.48
CA PRO A 29 12.47 -1.52 5.32
C PRO A 29 13.04 -2.56 4.36
N ASP A 30 12.32 -3.68 4.13
CA ASP A 30 12.70 -4.68 3.14
C ASP A 30 12.26 -4.20 1.74
N GLU A 31 13.20 -3.65 0.98
CA GLU A 31 12.97 -3.13 -0.37
C GLU A 31 12.39 -4.18 -1.33
N LYS A 32 12.70 -5.46 -1.16
CA LYS A 32 12.14 -6.53 -2.01
C LYS A 32 10.66 -6.70 -1.72
N LYS A 33 10.27 -6.76 -0.44
CA LYS A 33 8.86 -6.85 -0.03
C LYS A 33 8.10 -5.59 -0.42
N LEU A 34 8.70 -4.42 -0.20
CA LEU A 34 8.14 -3.14 -0.63
C LEU A 34 7.86 -3.15 -2.13
N GLY A 35 8.85 -3.52 -2.96
CA GLY A 35 8.72 -3.59 -4.41
C GLY A 35 7.62 -4.56 -4.87
N ILE A 36 7.47 -5.72 -4.21
CA ILE A 36 6.39 -6.67 -4.52
C ILE A 36 5.00 -6.04 -4.30
N VAL A 37 4.81 -5.33 -3.18
CA VAL A 37 3.53 -4.68 -2.86
C VAL A 37 3.25 -3.52 -3.81
N ILE A 38 4.24 -2.66 -4.07
CA ILE A 38 4.13 -1.53 -4.99
C ILE A 38 3.80 -2.00 -6.40
N ARG A 39 4.49 -3.04 -6.90
CA ARG A 39 4.18 -3.67 -8.19
C ARG A 39 2.77 -4.25 -8.23
N GLY A 40 2.31 -4.87 -7.14
CA GLY A 40 0.96 -5.38 -7.02
C GLY A 40 -0.09 -4.26 -7.14
N LEU A 41 0.13 -3.13 -6.47
CA LEU A 41 -0.73 -1.95 -6.55
C LEU A 41 -0.74 -1.35 -7.97
N ALA A 42 0.43 -1.20 -8.60
CA ALA A 42 0.58 -0.69 -9.96
C ALA A 42 -0.20 -1.55 -10.97
N ARG A 43 0.00 -2.87 -10.90
CA ARG A 43 -0.70 -3.83 -11.77
C ARG A 43 -2.20 -3.78 -11.58
N ASN A 44 -2.68 -3.69 -10.33
CA ASN A 44 -4.10 -3.59 -10.06
C ASN A 44 -4.71 -2.30 -10.59
N LYS A 45 -4.00 -1.18 -10.47
CA LYS A 45 -4.41 0.10 -11.03
C LYS A 45 -4.48 0.07 -12.55
N GLN A 46 -3.47 -0.50 -13.21
CA GLN A 46 -3.47 -0.67 -14.67
C GLN A 46 -4.58 -1.61 -15.15
N LYS A 47 -4.82 -2.71 -14.43
CA LYS A 47 -5.78 -3.75 -14.83
C LYS A 47 -7.24 -3.38 -14.54
N TYR A 48 -7.48 -2.64 -13.46
CA TYR A 48 -8.83 -2.42 -12.93
C TYR A 48 -9.20 -0.94 -12.77
N GLY A 49 -8.29 -0.01 -13.09
CA GLY A 49 -8.47 1.43 -12.97
C GLY A 49 -8.12 2.01 -11.59
N GLU A 50 -8.09 1.19 -10.55
CA GLU A 50 -7.90 1.62 -9.16
C GLU A 50 -6.81 0.81 -8.46
N GLN A 51 -6.13 1.43 -7.50
CA GLN A 51 -5.02 0.82 -6.74
C GLN A 51 -5.50 -0.15 -5.65
N TYR A 52 -6.19 -1.22 -6.06
CA TYR A 52 -6.66 -2.26 -5.15
C TYR A 52 -5.51 -2.95 -4.41
N CYS A 53 -5.71 -3.21 -3.11
CA CYS A 53 -4.74 -3.89 -2.28
C CYS A 53 -4.39 -5.28 -2.85
N PRO A 54 -3.11 -5.57 -3.13
CA PRO A 54 -2.71 -6.86 -3.70
C PRO A 54 -2.83 -8.03 -2.72
N CYS A 55 -2.99 -7.76 -1.42
CA CYS A 55 -3.13 -8.78 -0.38
C CYS A 55 -4.58 -9.17 -0.08
N ARG A 56 -5.57 -8.41 -0.60
CA ARG A 56 -7.00 -8.71 -0.39
C ARG A 56 -7.64 -9.08 -1.72
N LEU A 57 -8.37 -10.19 -1.73
CA LEU A 57 -9.03 -10.67 -2.93
C LEU A 57 -10.22 -9.75 -3.26
N ARG A 58 -10.27 -9.29 -4.52
CA ARG A 58 -11.44 -8.60 -5.05
C ARG A 58 -12.61 -9.56 -5.14
N SER A 59 -13.76 -9.11 -4.67
CA SER A 59 -15.02 -9.85 -4.76
C SER A 59 -15.71 -9.67 -6.12
N GLY A 60 -15.33 -8.62 -6.87
CA GLY A 60 -15.99 -8.23 -8.13
C GLY A 60 -17.18 -7.30 -7.92
N ASP A 61 -17.60 -7.12 -6.67
CA ASP A 61 -18.62 -6.16 -6.24
C ASP A 61 -17.94 -4.82 -5.97
N LYS A 62 -18.34 -3.78 -6.72
CA LYS A 62 -17.72 -2.44 -6.64
C LYS A 62 -17.85 -1.83 -5.24
N GLU A 63 -18.95 -2.06 -4.53
CA GLU A 63 -19.16 -1.46 -3.21
C GLU A 63 -18.23 -2.10 -2.17
N LYS A 64 -18.10 -3.43 -2.22
CA LYS A 64 -17.19 -4.16 -1.32
C LYS A 64 -15.73 -3.93 -1.67
N ASP A 65 -15.42 -3.88 -2.96
CA ASP A 65 -14.06 -3.68 -3.44
C ASP A 65 -13.55 -2.25 -3.12
N ALA A 66 -14.44 -1.27 -2.95
CA ALA A 66 -14.06 0.08 -2.54
C ALA A 66 -13.33 0.10 -1.18
N ALA A 67 -13.69 -0.80 -0.26
CA ALA A 67 -13.05 -0.91 1.05
C ALA A 67 -11.57 -1.33 0.96
N ILE A 68 -11.16 -1.98 -0.13
CA ILE A 68 -9.80 -2.50 -0.33
C ILE A 68 -8.97 -1.68 -1.32
N ILE A 69 -9.47 -0.55 -1.81
CA ILE A 69 -8.70 0.43 -2.59
C ILE A 69 -7.69 1.10 -1.67
N CYS A 70 -6.41 1.10 -2.03
CA CYS A 70 -5.39 1.78 -1.25
C CYS A 70 -5.62 3.30 -1.29
N PRO A 71 -5.57 4.05 -0.18
CA PRO A 71 -5.39 3.59 1.20
C PRO A 71 -6.70 2.99 1.75
N CYS A 72 -6.69 1.68 2.05
CA CYS A 72 -7.90 0.92 2.38
C CYS A 72 -8.48 1.32 3.73
N ILE A 73 -9.75 1.05 4.01
CA ILE A 73 -10.32 1.49 5.30
C ILE A 73 -9.65 0.83 6.52
N TYR A 74 -9.06 -0.36 6.32
CA TYR A 74 -8.46 -1.19 7.37
C TYR A 74 -7.04 -0.77 7.77
N HIS A 75 -6.26 -0.16 6.87
CA HIS A 75 -4.81 -0.01 7.13
C HIS A 75 -4.51 0.89 8.34
N LYS A 76 -5.36 1.87 8.65
CA LYS A 76 -5.18 2.75 9.82
C LYS A 76 -5.26 1.95 11.10
N GLU A 77 -6.36 1.22 11.27
CA GLU A 77 -6.60 0.39 12.44
C GLU A 77 -5.53 -0.70 12.59
N GLU A 78 -5.13 -1.35 11.49
CA GLU A 78 -4.05 -2.36 11.49
C GLU A 78 -2.70 -1.76 11.90
N VAL A 79 -2.34 -0.58 11.39
CA VAL A 79 -1.08 0.08 11.78
C VAL A 79 -1.12 0.57 13.24
N GLU A 80 -2.28 1.02 13.72
CA GLU A 80 -2.45 1.48 15.10
C GLU A 80 -2.42 0.31 16.10
N ASN A 81 -3.15 -0.77 15.83
CA ASN A 81 -3.31 -1.93 16.70
C ASN A 81 -2.16 -2.94 16.57
N ASP A 82 -1.82 -3.35 15.34
CA ASP A 82 -0.82 -4.39 15.05
C ASP A 82 0.57 -3.81 14.76
N GLY A 83 0.71 -2.48 14.70
CA GLY A 83 1.95 -1.80 14.36
C GLY A 83 2.30 -1.83 12.86
N SER A 84 1.52 -2.54 12.03
CA SER A 84 1.74 -2.60 10.59
C SER A 84 0.47 -2.96 9.82
N CYS A 85 0.36 -2.44 8.60
CA CYS A 85 -0.73 -2.82 7.70
C CYS A 85 -0.60 -4.31 7.30
N HIS A 86 -1.70 -4.99 7.00
CA HIS A 86 -1.68 -6.40 6.61
C HIS A 86 -0.76 -6.72 5.43
N CYS A 87 -0.66 -5.81 4.45
CA CYS A 87 0.25 -5.97 3.31
C CYS A 87 1.72 -5.68 3.65
N ARG A 88 2.01 -5.30 4.90
CA ARG A 88 3.30 -4.82 5.39
C ARG A 88 3.87 -3.69 4.54
N LEU A 89 3.01 -2.83 3.98
CA LEU A 89 3.46 -1.62 3.27
C LEU A 89 3.85 -0.51 4.25
N TYR A 90 2.98 -0.27 5.23
CA TYR A 90 3.13 0.74 6.26
C TYR A 90 3.39 0.09 7.61
N PHE A 91 4.31 0.68 8.35
CA PHE A 91 4.63 0.36 9.74
C PHE A 91 4.47 1.62 10.56
N ARG A 92 3.98 1.47 11.79
CA ARG A 92 3.96 2.56 12.75
C ARG A 92 5.40 3.03 12.93
N GLN A 93 5.63 4.33 12.85
CA GLN A 93 6.88 4.89 13.34
C GLN A 93 6.70 5.01 14.84
N ASP A 94 6.94 3.92 15.56
CA ASP A 94 7.07 3.97 17.01
C ASP A 94 8.26 4.86 17.32
N ALA A 95 7.97 6.13 17.59
CA ALA A 95 8.84 6.98 18.37
C ALA A 95 8.84 6.42 19.79
N SER A 96 9.56 5.32 19.99
CA SER A 96 10.00 4.87 21.30
C SER A 96 11.02 5.90 21.79
N ASN A 97 10.52 7.06 22.21
CA ASN A 97 11.20 7.92 23.16
C ASN A 97 10.90 7.32 24.54
N GLU A 98 11.82 6.50 25.03
CA GLU A 98 12.12 6.43 26.45
C GLU A 98 13.64 6.51 26.62
#